data_AF-A0A7X8SKT3-F1
#
_entry.id   AF-A0A7X8SKT3-F1
#
_cell.length_a   1.000
_cell.length_b   1.000
_cell.length_c   1.000
_cell.angle_alpha   90.00
_cell.angle_beta   90.00
_cell.angle_gamma   90.00
#
_symmetry.space_group_name_H-M   'P 1'
#
loop_
_entity.id
_entity.type
_entity.pdbx_description
1 polymer ?
#
loop_
_entity_poly.entity_id
_entity_poly.type
_entity_poly.pdbx_seq_one_letter_code
_entity_poly.pdbx_strand_id
1 'polypeptide(L)'
;MSCQIQEKGTETINNCKLEELRFQDTSTIQLEDLQEWVNTKQVQTVEELMYALPDVYRRNFSLVEHTKALGQSDLNSPRIILFGEDGHLLFNISTMEKAVTYDKVDGMILDKKSGDWELFQLDFTNKDIEVRRSPQECFRCHGEKHPKPLWGSSNEWPGVFGDNEAKGPNGEALSLRHLNKMNEIKDKKVTNKRLLSLEWDTLQQLRSGGVRKIKNNRFGAELIVSNQFIGSSVSLGIYKRMKNKDQELLKELSIPLLLLTAQQHDSISLGSITQSKLKQNTGLEIDALYSKLGIEPTFDFSIKDSKENSTTDKFWRLGKGNLYEQIALQLLYDLSNEDKQIYQLLNSTKTEVHCVSKDHTINNLLELVHHKMQYMYLLSGKGKANIAEEYLPLDDDEVYLSVLKPIYQKLQHLYVMEQTL
;
A
#
# COMPACT_ATOMS: atom_id res chain seq x y z
N MET A 1 15.45 -10.24 14.75
CA MET A 1 15.71 -10.29 13.30
C MET A 1 16.53 -9.06 12.95
N SER A 2 17.69 -9.23 12.31
CA SER A 2 18.59 -8.13 11.95
C SER A 2 18.22 -7.59 10.56
N CYS A 3 18.34 -6.27 10.37
CA CYS A 3 18.25 -5.64 9.07
C CYS A 3 19.30 -6.26 8.14
N GLN A 4 18.91 -7.20 7.28
CA GLN A 4 19.83 -7.87 6.36
C GLN A 4 20.00 -7.02 5.11
N ILE A 5 20.97 -6.11 5.12
CA ILE A 5 21.54 -5.60 3.88
C ILE A 5 22.08 -6.82 3.11
N GLN A 6 21.34 -7.31 2.10
CA GLN A 6 21.90 -8.27 1.16
C GLN A 6 23.01 -7.56 0.37
N GLU A 7 24.25 -7.95 0.64
CA GLU A 7 25.42 -7.52 -0.14
C GLU A 7 25.26 -8.01 -1.59
N LYS A 8 24.83 -7.10 -2.47
CA LYS A 8 25.26 -7.15 -3.87
C LYS A 8 26.33 -6.08 -4.03
N GLY A 9 27.58 -6.50 -3.86
CA GLY A 9 28.74 -5.61 -3.88
C GLY A 9 29.10 -5.11 -2.49
N THR A 10 30.39 -5.10 -2.19
CA THR A 10 31.02 -4.69 -0.94
C THR A 10 30.89 -3.19 -0.63
N GLU A 11 29.96 -2.49 -1.27
CA GLU A 11 29.66 -1.10 -0.96
C GLU A 11 28.63 -1.06 0.17
N THR A 12 29.15 -0.94 1.39
CA THR A 12 28.35 -0.56 2.54
C THR A 12 27.67 0.78 2.28
N ILE A 13 26.35 0.78 2.18
CA ILE A 13 25.54 2.01 2.17
C ILE A 13 25.55 2.55 3.59
N ASN A 14 26.18 3.71 3.79
CA ASN A 14 26.43 4.25 5.12
C ASN A 14 25.18 4.94 5.73
N ASN A 15 24.24 5.44 4.93
CA ASN A 15 23.17 6.29 5.44
C ASN A 15 21.79 5.60 5.38
N CYS A 16 21.19 5.27 6.53
CA CYS A 16 19.74 4.99 6.63
C CYS A 16 19.07 6.03 7.52
N LYS A 17 19.27 7.31 7.19
CA LYS A 17 18.45 8.39 7.73
C LYS A 17 17.43 8.76 6.67
N LEU A 18 16.15 8.58 6.97
CA LEU A 18 15.05 8.96 6.09
C LEU A 18 14.84 10.48 5.97
N GLU A 19 15.63 11.28 6.70
CA GLU A 19 15.50 12.74 6.80
C GLU A 19 16.38 13.53 5.82
N GLU A 20 17.09 12.86 4.91
CA GLU A 20 17.94 13.56 3.94
C GLU A 20 17.12 14.44 2.99
N LEU A 21 17.64 15.62 2.64
CA LEU A 21 16.99 16.59 1.74
C LEU A 21 16.52 15.96 0.41
N ARG A 22 17.28 14.99 -0.12
CA ARG A 22 16.92 14.28 -1.37
C ARG A 22 15.69 13.38 -1.25
N PHE A 23 15.21 13.11 -0.04
CA PHE A 23 13.97 12.36 0.21
C PHE A 23 12.77 13.29 0.48
N GLN A 24 12.97 14.61 0.54
CA GLN A 24 11.91 15.56 0.87
C GLN A 24 11.06 16.01 -0.34
N ASP A 25 11.39 15.56 -1.55
CA ASP A 25 10.57 15.81 -2.73
C ASP A 25 9.29 14.97 -2.67
N THR A 26 8.22 15.57 -2.15
CA THR A 26 6.90 14.96 -1.99
C THR A 26 5.98 15.20 -3.18
N SER A 27 6.49 15.72 -4.31
CA SER A 27 5.66 16.01 -5.48
C SER A 27 5.03 14.74 -6.07
N THR A 28 3.70 14.72 -6.14
CA THR A 28 2.92 13.58 -6.63
C THR A 28 1.94 14.03 -7.69
N ILE A 29 1.75 13.21 -8.72
CA ILE A 29 0.77 13.46 -9.79
C ILE A 29 -0.64 13.48 -9.20
N GLN A 30 -1.36 14.58 -9.42
CA GLN A 30 -2.76 14.74 -9.09
C GLN A 30 -3.63 14.57 -10.35
N LEU A 31 -4.93 14.40 -10.17
CA LEU A 31 -5.86 14.29 -11.30
C LEU A 31 -5.93 15.60 -12.11
N GLU A 32 -5.68 16.74 -11.46
CA GLU A 32 -5.57 18.04 -12.10
C GLU A 32 -4.38 18.11 -13.07
N ASP A 33 -3.26 17.46 -12.74
CA ASP A 33 -2.10 17.37 -13.63
C ASP A 33 -2.45 16.59 -14.90
N LEU A 34 -3.17 15.46 -14.75
CA LEU A 34 -3.65 14.67 -15.89
C LEU A 34 -4.61 15.47 -16.78
N GLN A 35 -5.52 16.22 -16.15
CA GLN A 35 -6.44 17.11 -16.86
C GLN A 35 -5.68 18.21 -17.62
N GLU A 36 -4.66 18.80 -17.01
CA GLU A 36 -3.80 19.78 -17.66
C GLU A 36 -3.06 19.19 -18.85
N TRP A 37 -2.48 17.99 -18.72
CA TRP A 37 -1.78 17.32 -19.83
C TRP A 37 -2.70 17.05 -21.01
N VAL A 38 -3.94 16.65 -20.76
CA VAL A 38 -4.98 16.49 -21.78
C VAL A 38 -5.33 17.83 -22.42
N ASN A 39 -5.63 18.86 -21.61
CA ASN A 39 -6.07 20.17 -22.10
C ASN A 39 -4.98 20.89 -22.91
N THR A 40 -3.73 20.73 -22.52
CA THR A 40 -2.55 21.32 -23.18
C THR A 40 -1.99 20.43 -24.30
N LYS A 41 -2.63 19.28 -24.58
CA LYS A 41 -2.23 18.30 -25.61
C LYS A 41 -0.80 17.77 -25.44
N GLN A 42 -0.32 17.70 -24.20
CA GLN A 42 0.94 17.04 -23.87
C GLN A 42 0.84 15.52 -24.07
N VAL A 43 -0.36 14.97 -23.96
CA VAL A 43 -0.67 13.56 -24.21
C VAL A 43 -1.86 13.46 -25.17
N GLN A 44 -1.75 12.61 -26.19
CA GLN A 44 -2.78 12.34 -27.21
C GLN A 44 -3.07 10.85 -27.36
N THR A 45 -2.25 9.98 -26.77
CA THR A 45 -2.40 8.52 -26.79
C THR A 45 -2.09 7.92 -25.43
N VAL A 46 -2.53 6.67 -25.22
CA VAL A 46 -2.20 5.90 -24.02
C VAL A 46 -0.68 5.75 -23.87
N GLU A 47 0.03 5.50 -24.97
CA GLU A 47 1.49 5.38 -24.97
C GLU A 47 2.16 6.69 -24.56
N GLU A 48 1.70 7.83 -25.09
CA GLU A 48 2.23 9.15 -24.68
C GLU A 48 1.96 9.45 -23.21
N LEU A 49 0.78 9.08 -22.69
CA LEU A 49 0.52 9.16 -21.25
C LEU A 49 1.54 8.35 -20.45
N MET A 50 1.82 7.11 -20.85
CA MET A 50 2.82 6.26 -20.16
C MET A 50 4.22 6.90 -20.15
N TYR A 51 4.61 7.62 -21.22
CA TYR A 51 5.90 8.31 -21.28
C TYR A 51 5.91 9.68 -20.56
N ALA A 52 4.75 10.33 -20.42
CA ALA A 52 4.62 11.57 -19.68
C ALA A 52 4.64 11.35 -18.16
N LEU A 53 4.18 10.18 -17.69
CA LEU A 53 4.27 9.79 -16.28
C LEU A 53 5.74 9.74 -15.80
N PRO A 54 6.00 10.03 -14.51
CA PRO A 54 7.31 9.79 -13.91
C PRO A 54 7.77 8.34 -14.16
N ASP A 55 9.07 8.16 -14.36
CA ASP A 55 9.66 6.87 -14.75
C ASP A 55 9.34 5.72 -13.78
N VAL A 56 9.11 6.03 -12.51
CA VAL A 56 8.70 5.08 -11.47
C VAL A 56 7.43 4.33 -11.83
N TYR A 57 6.45 4.94 -12.52
CA TYR A 57 5.24 4.23 -12.97
C TYR A 57 5.59 3.15 -14.00
N ARG A 58 6.53 3.41 -14.91
CA ARG A 58 6.96 2.41 -15.90
C ARG A 58 7.80 1.28 -15.29
N ARG A 59 8.32 1.46 -14.07
CA ARG A 59 9.03 0.42 -13.28
C ARG A 59 8.07 -0.34 -12.34
N ASN A 60 7.12 0.36 -11.75
CA ASN A 60 6.11 -0.10 -10.81
C ASN A 60 4.86 -0.54 -11.56
N PHE A 61 4.89 -1.78 -12.02
CA PHE A 61 3.76 -2.36 -12.74
C PHE A 61 3.48 -3.79 -12.29
N SER A 62 2.26 -4.26 -12.51
CA SER A 62 1.87 -5.68 -12.45
C SER A 62 1.27 -6.10 -13.79
N LEU A 63 1.44 -7.36 -14.18
CA LEU A 63 0.86 -7.91 -15.41
C LEU A 63 -0.29 -8.86 -15.08
N VAL A 64 -1.48 -8.61 -15.64
CA VAL A 64 -2.71 -9.34 -15.33
C VAL A 64 -3.15 -10.15 -16.55
N GLU A 65 -3.10 -11.47 -16.43
CA GLU A 65 -3.59 -12.42 -17.43
C GLU A 65 -5.12 -12.49 -17.43
N HIS A 66 -5.74 -12.67 -16.28
CA HIS A 66 -7.19 -12.86 -16.16
C HIS A 66 -7.80 -11.71 -15.37
N THR A 67 -8.30 -10.71 -16.08
CA THR A 67 -8.91 -9.54 -15.46
C THR A 67 -10.38 -9.77 -15.10
N LYS A 68 -10.81 -9.20 -13.98
CA LYS A 68 -12.24 -9.00 -13.64
C LYS A 68 -12.73 -7.59 -14.01
N ALA A 69 -11.84 -6.72 -14.47
CA ALA A 69 -12.18 -5.37 -14.91
C ALA A 69 -12.91 -5.40 -16.27
N LEU A 70 -13.42 -4.24 -16.70
CA LEU A 70 -14.01 -4.09 -18.02
C LEU A 70 -12.95 -4.32 -19.11
N GLY A 71 -13.24 -5.20 -20.07
CA GLY A 71 -12.37 -5.55 -21.19
C GLY A 71 -11.75 -6.95 -21.06
N GLN A 72 -10.83 -7.27 -21.97
CA GLN A 72 -10.22 -8.60 -22.07
C GLN A 72 -8.72 -8.53 -21.80
N SER A 73 -8.16 -9.64 -21.33
CA SER A 73 -6.73 -9.87 -21.16
C SER A 73 -6.45 -11.38 -21.31
N ASP A 74 -5.23 -11.71 -21.72
CA ASP A 74 -4.75 -13.09 -21.77
C ASP A 74 -3.22 -13.12 -21.61
N LEU A 75 -2.63 -14.32 -21.74
CA LEU A 75 -1.18 -14.49 -21.59
C LEU A 75 -0.38 -13.67 -22.62
N ASN A 76 -0.89 -13.49 -23.82
CA ASN A 76 -0.20 -12.78 -24.90
C ASN A 76 -0.43 -11.27 -24.86
N SER A 77 -1.59 -10.85 -24.37
CA SER A 77 -2.02 -9.47 -24.20
C SER A 77 -2.45 -9.23 -22.73
N PRO A 78 -1.52 -9.31 -21.77
CA PRO A 78 -1.84 -9.07 -20.37
C PRO A 78 -2.17 -7.60 -20.14
N ARG A 79 -3.06 -7.32 -19.20
CA ARG A 79 -3.25 -5.96 -18.72
C ARG A 79 -2.06 -5.48 -17.92
N ILE A 80 -1.78 -4.19 -18.02
CA ILE A 80 -0.75 -3.52 -17.25
C ILE A 80 -1.45 -2.74 -16.15
N ILE A 81 -1.09 -3.01 -14.91
CA ILE A 81 -1.47 -2.14 -13.80
C ILE A 81 -0.24 -1.32 -13.43
N LEU A 82 -0.29 0.00 -13.59
CA LEU A 82 0.77 0.91 -13.13
C LEU A 82 0.40 1.45 -11.75
N PHE A 83 1.37 1.65 -10.88
CA PHE A 83 1.15 2.24 -9.56
C PHE A 83 2.28 3.20 -9.15
N GLY A 84 1.91 4.28 -8.46
CA GLY A 84 2.87 5.22 -7.88
C GLY A 84 3.73 4.58 -6.79
N GLU A 85 4.82 5.26 -6.44
CA GLU A 85 5.80 4.85 -5.42
C GLU A 85 5.28 4.77 -3.98
N ASP A 86 4.16 5.41 -3.70
CA ASP A 86 3.40 5.34 -2.45
C ASP A 86 2.02 4.68 -2.64
N GLY A 87 1.73 4.20 -3.86
CA GLY A 87 0.47 3.55 -4.21
C GLY A 87 -0.74 4.48 -4.33
N HIS A 88 -0.58 5.80 -4.25
CA HIS A 88 -1.73 6.73 -4.22
C HIS A 88 -2.45 6.87 -5.57
N LEU A 89 -1.76 6.60 -6.68
CA LEU A 89 -2.28 6.70 -8.05
C LEU A 89 -2.06 5.39 -8.79
N LEU A 90 -3.12 4.85 -9.36
CA LEU A 90 -3.16 3.56 -10.05
C LEU A 90 -3.75 3.75 -11.45
N PHE A 91 -3.22 3.00 -12.43
CA PHE A 91 -3.76 2.93 -13.79
C PHE A 91 -3.93 1.47 -14.21
N ASN A 92 -5.02 1.17 -14.91
CA ASN A 92 -5.28 -0.11 -15.54
C ASN A 92 -5.35 0.06 -17.07
N ILE A 93 -4.37 -0.50 -17.75
CA ILE A 93 -4.12 -0.29 -19.18
C ILE A 93 -4.23 -1.62 -19.92
N SER A 94 -5.12 -1.67 -20.92
CA SER A 94 -5.22 -2.82 -21.83
C SER A 94 -3.97 -2.93 -22.72
N THR A 95 -3.60 -4.14 -23.12
CA THR A 95 -2.63 -4.36 -24.22
C THR A 95 -3.26 -5.10 -25.40
N MET A 96 -4.54 -5.47 -25.30
CA MET A 96 -5.26 -6.17 -26.35
C MET A 96 -5.82 -5.16 -27.35
N GLU A 97 -5.18 -5.03 -28.52
CA GLU A 97 -5.50 -4.02 -29.55
C GLU A 97 -6.94 -4.05 -30.04
N LYS A 98 -7.59 -5.22 -30.02
CA LYS A 98 -8.98 -5.39 -30.46
C LYS A 98 -10.02 -5.15 -29.36
N ALA A 99 -9.59 -4.88 -28.13
CA ALA A 99 -10.51 -4.62 -27.03
C ALA A 99 -11.14 -3.23 -27.16
N VAL A 100 -12.43 -3.12 -26.85
CA VAL A 100 -13.14 -1.83 -26.78
C VAL A 100 -12.58 -0.86 -25.74
N THR A 101 -11.75 -1.38 -24.82
CA THR A 101 -11.05 -0.61 -23.78
C THR A 101 -9.58 -0.39 -24.15
N TYR A 102 -9.16 -0.63 -25.39
CA TYR A 102 -7.77 -0.41 -25.79
C TYR A 102 -7.39 1.06 -25.62
N ASP A 103 -8.19 1.99 -26.13
CA ASP A 103 -7.88 3.43 -26.01
C ASP A 103 -8.47 4.08 -24.75
N LYS A 104 -8.77 3.27 -23.72
CA LYS A 104 -9.28 3.75 -22.43
C LYS A 104 -8.30 3.37 -21.33
N VAL A 105 -8.04 4.31 -20.43
CA VAL A 105 -7.24 4.08 -19.22
C VAL A 105 -8.13 4.31 -18.02
N ASP A 106 -8.42 3.26 -17.29
CA ASP A 106 -9.10 3.37 -16.00
C ASP A 106 -8.07 3.72 -14.93
N GLY A 107 -8.39 4.63 -14.03
CA GLY A 107 -7.50 5.07 -12.98
C GLY A 107 -8.20 5.26 -11.64
N MET A 108 -7.38 5.26 -10.58
CA MET A 108 -7.81 5.56 -9.22
C MET A 108 -6.76 6.43 -8.56
N ILE A 109 -7.19 7.47 -7.86
CA ILE A 109 -6.30 8.33 -7.08
C ILE A 109 -6.84 8.52 -5.67
N LEU A 110 -5.98 8.46 -4.66
CA LEU A 110 -6.31 8.80 -3.29
C LEU A 110 -6.24 10.33 -3.12
N ASP A 111 -7.37 10.95 -2.76
CA ASP A 111 -7.35 12.32 -2.24
C ASP A 111 -6.82 12.28 -0.80
N LYS A 112 -5.54 12.65 -0.62
CA LYS A 112 -4.86 12.63 0.68
C LYS A 112 -5.47 13.59 1.72
N LYS A 113 -6.34 14.52 1.30
CA LYS A 113 -7.05 15.44 2.20
C LYS A 113 -8.33 14.82 2.74
N SER A 114 -9.21 14.33 1.86
CA SER A 114 -10.47 13.71 2.29
C SER A 114 -10.27 12.29 2.82
N GLY A 115 -9.31 11.56 2.25
CA GLY A 115 -9.09 10.14 2.49
C GLY A 115 -9.94 9.23 1.59
N ASP A 116 -10.71 9.79 0.67
CA ASP A 116 -11.49 9.03 -0.29
C ASP A 116 -10.68 8.77 -1.57
N TRP A 117 -10.97 7.64 -2.22
CA TRP A 117 -10.45 7.37 -3.56
C TRP A 117 -11.40 7.92 -4.61
N GLU A 118 -10.83 8.59 -5.60
CA GLU A 118 -11.52 9.03 -6.80
C GLU A 118 -11.23 8.07 -7.95
N LEU A 119 -12.29 7.53 -8.55
CA LEU A 119 -12.23 6.77 -9.79
C LEU A 119 -12.25 7.75 -10.97
N PHE A 120 -11.43 7.50 -11.98
CA PHE A 120 -11.48 8.26 -13.22
C PHE A 120 -11.16 7.38 -14.43
N GLN A 121 -11.48 7.87 -15.63
CA GLN A 121 -11.12 7.24 -16.89
C GLN A 121 -10.64 8.32 -17.86
N LEU A 122 -9.53 8.04 -18.55
CA LEU A 122 -9.06 8.82 -19.69
C LEU A 122 -9.46 8.08 -20.96
N ASP A 123 -10.28 8.70 -21.80
CA ASP A 123 -10.78 8.11 -23.04
C ASP A 123 -10.10 8.76 -24.26
N PHE A 124 -9.18 8.01 -24.87
CA PHE A 124 -8.41 8.39 -26.06
C PHE A 124 -9.06 7.94 -27.37
N THR A 125 -10.29 7.39 -27.34
CA THR A 125 -10.97 6.87 -28.54
C THR A 125 -11.22 7.97 -29.58
N ASN A 126 -11.42 9.21 -29.11
CA ASN A 126 -11.69 10.37 -29.95
C ASN A 126 -10.48 11.32 -29.97
N LYS A 127 -10.48 12.25 -30.94
CA LYS A 127 -9.44 13.29 -31.04
C LYS A 127 -9.37 14.20 -29.80
N ASP A 128 -10.52 14.49 -29.21
CA ASP A 128 -10.63 15.22 -27.96
C ASP A 128 -10.69 14.19 -26.83
N ILE A 129 -9.63 14.10 -26.04
CA ILE A 129 -9.54 13.15 -24.93
C ILE A 129 -10.49 13.58 -23.82
N GLU A 130 -11.31 12.65 -23.36
CA GLU A 130 -12.25 12.88 -22.27
C GLU A 130 -11.65 12.41 -20.94
N VAL A 131 -11.70 13.26 -19.92
CA VAL A 131 -11.37 12.90 -18.53
C VAL A 131 -12.69 12.70 -17.78
N ARG A 132 -13.11 11.44 -17.66
CA ARG A 132 -14.35 11.04 -16.99
C ARG A 132 -14.08 10.79 -15.52
N ARG A 133 -14.54 11.67 -14.64
CA ARG A 133 -14.54 11.44 -13.18
C ARG A 133 -15.72 10.55 -12.79
N SER A 134 -15.51 9.66 -11.82
CA SER A 134 -16.56 8.81 -11.24
C SER A 134 -17.40 8.01 -12.25
N PRO A 135 -16.77 7.25 -13.17
CA PRO A 135 -17.49 6.40 -14.11
C PRO A 135 -18.36 5.37 -13.38
N GLN A 136 -19.67 5.40 -13.65
CA GLN A 136 -20.68 4.60 -12.95
C GLN A 136 -20.43 3.09 -13.08
N GLU A 137 -19.89 2.67 -14.22
CA GLU A 137 -19.53 1.29 -14.50
C GLU A 137 -18.48 0.72 -13.53
N CYS A 138 -17.67 1.57 -12.89
CA CYS A 138 -16.64 1.15 -11.93
C CYS A 138 -17.19 0.95 -10.52
N PHE A 139 -18.24 1.68 -10.12
CA PHE A 139 -18.78 1.63 -8.76
C PHE A 139 -19.42 0.30 -8.39
N ARG A 140 -19.83 -0.49 -9.39
CA ARG A 140 -20.33 -1.84 -9.18
C ARG A 140 -19.34 -2.69 -8.36
N CYS A 141 -18.06 -2.59 -8.68
CA CYS A 141 -17.03 -3.38 -8.03
C CYS A 141 -16.36 -2.60 -6.89
N HIS A 142 -16.00 -1.34 -7.12
CA HIS A 142 -15.20 -0.53 -6.20
C HIS A 142 -16.01 0.13 -5.07
N GLY A 143 -17.34 0.19 -5.20
CA GLY A 143 -18.23 0.93 -4.31
C GLY A 143 -18.37 2.41 -4.68
N GLU A 144 -19.56 2.96 -4.45
CA GLU A 144 -19.93 4.34 -4.81
C GLU A 144 -19.61 5.35 -3.71
N LYS A 145 -19.99 5.04 -2.46
CA LYS A 145 -19.86 5.97 -1.33
C LYS A 145 -18.40 6.18 -0.92
N HIS A 146 -17.64 5.09 -0.90
CA HIS A 146 -16.25 5.03 -0.47
C HIS A 146 -15.50 4.13 -1.44
N PRO A 147 -15.19 4.60 -2.67
CA PRO A 147 -14.43 3.79 -3.60
C PRO A 147 -13.11 3.35 -2.95
N LYS A 148 -12.67 2.14 -3.31
CA LYS A 148 -11.38 1.59 -2.86
C LYS A 148 -10.74 0.80 -4.01
N PRO A 149 -9.41 0.73 -4.11
CA PRO A 149 -8.77 -0.17 -5.05
C PRO A 149 -9.18 -1.61 -4.73
N LEU A 150 -9.26 -2.43 -5.79
CA LEU A 150 -9.47 -3.87 -5.65
C LEU A 150 -8.16 -4.58 -5.97
N TRP A 151 -7.60 -5.26 -4.97
CA TRP A 151 -6.26 -5.83 -5.06
C TRP A 151 -6.17 -7.16 -4.30
N GLY A 152 -5.36 -8.09 -4.79
CA GLY A 152 -5.11 -9.36 -4.09
C GLY A 152 -4.41 -9.15 -2.74
N SER A 153 -4.28 -10.21 -1.95
CA SER A 153 -3.45 -10.19 -0.73
C SER A 153 -1.99 -10.45 -1.08
N SER A 154 -1.05 -10.19 -0.15
CA SER A 154 0.35 -10.62 -0.28
C SER A 154 0.42 -12.12 -0.61
N ASN A 155 0.72 -12.44 -1.87
CA ASN A 155 0.81 -13.77 -2.48
C ASN A 155 -0.47 -14.36 -3.10
N GLU A 156 -1.63 -13.69 -3.04
CA GLU A 156 -2.87 -14.21 -3.63
C GLU A 156 -3.59 -13.12 -4.43
N TRP A 157 -3.30 -13.07 -5.72
CA TRP A 157 -4.00 -12.22 -6.66
C TRP A 157 -4.39 -12.97 -7.94
N PRO A 158 -5.53 -13.68 -7.92
CA PRO A 158 -6.00 -14.52 -9.02
C PRO A 158 -5.89 -13.86 -10.39
N GLY A 159 -5.08 -14.46 -11.26
CA GLY A 159 -4.91 -14.04 -12.64
C GLY A 159 -3.76 -13.07 -12.89
N VAL A 160 -2.95 -12.74 -11.89
CA VAL A 160 -1.73 -11.95 -12.07
C VAL A 160 -0.53 -12.84 -12.36
N PHE A 161 0.42 -12.35 -13.14
CA PHE A 161 1.62 -13.10 -13.46
C PHE A 161 2.43 -13.33 -12.19
N GLY A 162 2.76 -14.59 -11.92
CA GLY A 162 3.43 -14.99 -10.68
C GLY A 162 2.49 -15.23 -9.50
N ASP A 163 1.17 -15.13 -9.67
CA ASP A 163 0.19 -15.48 -8.64
C ASP A 163 0.12 -17.00 -8.40
N ASN A 164 0.99 -17.53 -7.55
CA ASN A 164 0.91 -18.86 -6.94
C ASN A 164 0.63 -20.09 -7.84
N GLU A 165 0.67 -19.95 -9.17
CA GLU A 165 0.45 -21.04 -10.13
C GLU A 165 1.59 -22.06 -10.12
N ALA A 166 2.76 -21.64 -9.66
CA ALA A 166 3.91 -22.49 -9.45
C ALA A 166 4.33 -22.50 -7.98
N LYS A 167 4.85 -23.64 -7.52
CA LYS A 167 5.44 -23.74 -6.18
C LYS A 167 6.69 -22.88 -6.09
N GLY A 168 6.75 -21.99 -5.12
CA GLY A 168 7.91 -21.16 -4.82
C GLY A 168 7.96 -20.74 -3.36
N PRO A 169 9.10 -20.21 -2.88
CA PRO A 169 9.35 -19.98 -1.46
C PRO A 169 8.45 -18.93 -0.82
N ASN A 170 7.83 -18.03 -1.61
CA ASN A 170 7.11 -16.85 -1.09
C ASN A 170 5.78 -16.61 -1.81
N GLY A 171 5.20 -17.62 -2.44
CA GLY A 171 3.90 -17.53 -3.13
C GLY A 171 3.81 -16.61 -4.38
N GLU A 172 4.90 -15.98 -4.79
CA GLU A 172 4.98 -15.17 -6.03
C GLU A 172 5.77 -15.86 -7.15
N ALA A 173 5.63 -17.18 -7.26
CA ALA A 173 6.47 -17.96 -8.16
C ALA A 173 5.99 -17.87 -9.61
N LEU A 174 6.89 -17.46 -10.51
CA LEU A 174 6.63 -17.46 -11.95
C LEU A 174 6.47 -18.89 -12.45
N SER A 175 5.31 -19.18 -13.03
CA SER A 175 5.10 -20.37 -13.86
C SER A 175 5.96 -20.30 -15.12
N LEU A 176 6.23 -21.44 -15.77
CA LEU A 176 7.05 -21.48 -16.99
C LEU A 176 6.46 -20.60 -18.11
N ARG A 177 5.12 -20.56 -18.23
CA ARG A 177 4.41 -19.74 -19.22
C ARG A 177 4.54 -18.24 -18.93
N HIS A 178 4.32 -17.81 -17.68
CA HIS A 178 4.50 -16.40 -17.28
C HIS A 178 5.95 -15.96 -17.44
N LEU A 179 6.90 -16.82 -17.03
CA LEU A 179 8.33 -16.61 -17.22
C LEU A 179 8.67 -16.34 -18.69
N ASN A 180 8.25 -17.24 -19.59
CA ASN A 180 8.56 -17.13 -21.00
C ASN A 180 8.02 -15.82 -21.57
N LYS A 181 6.79 -15.46 -21.20
CA LYS A 181 6.18 -14.21 -21.66
C LYS A 181 6.88 -12.97 -21.11
N MET A 182 7.19 -12.95 -19.81
CA MET A 182 7.94 -11.83 -19.21
C MET A 182 9.32 -11.67 -19.84
N ASN A 183 10.03 -12.76 -20.12
CA ASN A 183 11.30 -12.70 -20.84
C ASN A 183 11.12 -12.20 -22.28
N GLU A 184 10.05 -12.58 -22.98
CA GLU A 184 9.74 -12.03 -24.31
C GLU A 184 9.54 -10.50 -24.26
N ILE A 185 8.79 -10.01 -23.27
CA ILE A 185 8.55 -8.57 -23.07
C ILE A 185 9.86 -7.86 -22.70
N LYS A 186 10.56 -8.37 -21.69
CA LYS A 186 11.85 -7.83 -21.19
C LYS A 186 12.91 -7.75 -22.29
N ASP A 187 13.01 -8.79 -23.12
CA ASP A 187 13.95 -8.87 -24.24
C ASP A 187 13.48 -8.09 -25.49
N LYS A 188 12.37 -7.34 -25.39
CA LYS A 188 11.77 -6.56 -26.48
C LYS A 188 11.43 -7.40 -27.72
N LYS A 189 11.00 -8.64 -27.52
CA LYS A 189 10.56 -9.57 -28.58
C LYS A 189 9.06 -9.44 -28.91
N VAL A 190 8.31 -8.69 -28.11
CA VAL A 190 6.91 -8.33 -28.39
C VAL A 190 6.80 -7.11 -29.30
N THR A 191 5.69 -6.95 -30.01
CA THR A 191 5.41 -5.79 -30.87
C THR A 191 4.54 -4.72 -30.20
N ASN A 192 3.84 -5.06 -29.12
CA ASN A 192 2.93 -4.14 -28.44
C ASN A 192 3.70 -2.99 -27.78
N LYS A 193 3.41 -1.75 -28.17
CA LYS A 193 4.14 -0.55 -27.72
C LYS A 193 4.02 -0.30 -26.22
N ARG A 194 2.88 -0.61 -25.61
CA ARG A 194 2.64 -0.41 -24.17
C ARG A 194 3.51 -1.34 -23.35
N LEU A 195 3.58 -2.61 -23.73
CA LEU A 195 4.49 -3.58 -23.12
C LEU A 195 5.97 -3.20 -23.29
N LEU A 196 6.35 -2.65 -24.46
CA LEU A 196 7.71 -2.18 -24.73
C LEU A 196 8.11 -0.94 -23.94
N SER A 197 7.15 -0.16 -23.43
CA SER A 197 7.42 1.04 -22.64
C SER A 197 7.85 0.72 -21.19
N LEU A 198 7.52 -0.48 -20.71
CA LEU A 198 7.80 -0.93 -19.35
C LEU A 198 9.30 -1.06 -19.09
N GLU A 199 9.72 -0.70 -17.88
CA GLU A 199 11.11 -0.71 -17.47
C GLU A 199 11.44 -1.90 -16.56
N TRP A 200 12.34 -2.74 -17.05
CA TRP A 200 12.75 -3.98 -16.39
C TRP A 200 14.14 -3.84 -15.76
N ASP A 201 14.39 -4.57 -14.67
CA ASP A 201 15.75 -4.79 -14.19
C ASP A 201 16.49 -5.67 -15.21
N THR A 202 17.40 -5.06 -15.97
CA THR A 202 18.17 -5.75 -17.01
C THR A 202 19.09 -6.81 -16.42
N LEU A 203 19.56 -6.64 -15.19
CA LEU A 203 20.44 -7.56 -14.48
C LEU A 203 19.68 -8.75 -13.88
N GLN A 204 18.38 -8.63 -13.66
CA GLN A 204 17.58 -9.72 -13.12
C GLN A 204 17.37 -10.83 -14.16
N GLN A 205 17.87 -12.03 -13.88
CA GLN A 205 17.48 -13.22 -14.64
C GLN A 205 16.18 -13.79 -14.05
N LEU A 206 15.09 -13.72 -14.81
CA LEU A 206 13.85 -14.38 -14.44
C LEU A 206 13.99 -15.89 -14.63
N ARG A 207 13.41 -16.68 -13.72
CA ARG A 207 13.44 -18.15 -13.77
C ARG A 207 12.14 -18.73 -13.24
N SER A 208 11.83 -19.97 -13.63
CA SER A 208 10.67 -20.70 -13.14
C SER A 208 10.80 -20.92 -11.63
N GLY A 209 9.70 -20.70 -10.90
CA GLY A 209 9.69 -20.69 -9.43
C GLY A 209 10.44 -19.51 -8.79
N GLY A 210 11.02 -18.62 -9.60
CA GLY A 210 11.58 -17.35 -9.15
C GLY A 210 10.51 -16.26 -9.07
N VAL A 211 10.92 -15.07 -8.62
CA VAL A 211 10.06 -13.89 -8.51
C VAL A 211 10.57 -12.79 -9.44
N ARG A 212 9.68 -11.88 -9.85
CA ARG A 212 10.08 -10.61 -10.46
C ARG A 212 10.39 -9.59 -9.37
N LYS A 213 11.44 -8.79 -9.57
CA LYS A 213 11.74 -7.61 -8.75
C LYS A 213 11.36 -6.35 -9.52
N ILE A 214 10.93 -5.33 -8.79
CA ILE A 214 10.74 -4.01 -9.37
C ILE A 214 12.13 -3.41 -9.64
N LYS A 215 12.33 -2.87 -10.85
CA LYS A 215 13.60 -2.22 -11.21
C LYS A 215 13.88 -1.12 -10.21
N ASN A 216 15.12 -1.03 -9.73
CA ASN A 216 15.52 0.01 -8.78
C ASN A 216 14.68 -0.02 -7.48
N ASN A 217 14.14 -1.18 -7.10
CA ASN A 217 13.65 -1.38 -5.75
C ASN A 217 14.58 -2.37 -5.06
N ARG A 218 15.14 -1.96 -3.92
CA ARG A 218 16.09 -2.78 -3.17
C ARG A 218 15.43 -4.04 -2.62
N PHE A 219 14.11 -3.99 -2.37
CA PHE A 219 13.40 -5.02 -1.64
C PHE A 219 12.35 -5.76 -2.47
N GLY A 220 12.13 -7.00 -2.04
CA GLY A 220 10.88 -7.70 -2.26
C GLY A 220 10.71 -8.30 -3.64
N ALA A 221 9.70 -9.16 -3.71
CA ALA A 221 9.08 -9.53 -4.96
C ALA A 221 8.02 -8.47 -5.30
N GLU A 222 7.69 -8.34 -6.58
CA GLU A 222 6.84 -7.25 -7.07
C GLU A 222 5.43 -7.23 -6.44
N LEU A 223 4.80 -8.38 -6.17
CA LEU A 223 3.45 -8.37 -5.57
C LEU A 223 3.50 -7.95 -4.10
N ILE A 224 4.53 -8.34 -3.33
CA ILE A 224 4.74 -7.87 -1.96
C ILE A 224 4.90 -6.35 -1.95
N VAL A 225 5.74 -5.78 -2.82
CA VAL A 225 5.98 -4.35 -2.84
C VAL A 225 4.73 -3.57 -3.29
N SER A 226 4.04 -4.03 -4.33
CA SER A 226 2.80 -3.39 -4.78
C SER A 226 1.71 -3.44 -3.70
N ASN A 227 1.57 -4.58 -3.00
CA ASN A 227 0.69 -4.69 -1.84
C ASN A 227 1.06 -3.67 -0.78
N GLN A 228 2.34 -3.58 -0.40
CA GLN A 228 2.84 -2.61 0.57
C GLN A 228 2.46 -1.17 0.21
N PHE A 229 2.66 -0.75 -1.03
CA PHE A 229 2.35 0.63 -1.44
C PHE A 229 0.84 0.87 -1.46
N ILE A 230 0.07 0.00 -2.10
CA ILE A 230 -1.38 0.18 -2.27
C ILE A 230 -2.10 0.08 -0.94
N GLY A 231 -1.78 -0.92 -0.13
CA GLY A 231 -2.41 -1.08 1.18
C GLY A 231 -2.02 0.02 2.18
N SER A 232 -0.82 0.61 2.06
CA SER A 232 -0.47 1.82 2.82
C SER A 232 -1.35 3.00 2.41
N SER A 233 -1.53 3.22 1.10
CA SER A 233 -2.44 4.25 0.61
C SER A 233 -3.89 4.03 1.04
N VAL A 234 -4.39 2.78 1.03
CA VAL A 234 -5.73 2.46 1.56
C VAL A 234 -5.83 2.75 3.05
N SER A 235 -4.83 2.31 3.84
CA SER A 235 -4.78 2.56 5.28
C SER A 235 -4.74 4.06 5.59
N LEU A 236 -3.97 4.84 4.82
CA LEU A 236 -3.92 6.30 4.93
C LEU A 236 -5.28 6.93 4.65
N GLY A 237 -5.96 6.50 3.58
CA GLY A 237 -7.28 6.99 3.24
C GLY A 237 -8.30 6.75 4.35
N ILE A 238 -8.35 5.52 4.88
CA ILE A 238 -9.20 5.18 6.02
C ILE A 238 -8.90 6.06 7.23
N TYR A 239 -7.62 6.21 7.58
CA TYR A 239 -7.18 7.05 8.70
C TYR A 239 -7.62 8.51 8.55
N LYS A 240 -7.44 9.10 7.36
CA LYS A 240 -7.88 10.46 7.06
C LYS A 240 -9.39 10.62 7.20
N ARG A 241 -10.19 9.65 6.73
CA ARG A 241 -11.65 9.68 6.89
C ARG A 241 -12.07 9.61 8.36
N MET A 242 -11.42 8.77 9.17
CA MET A 242 -11.67 8.72 10.62
C MET A 242 -11.41 10.08 11.26
N LYS A 243 -10.28 10.72 10.92
CA LYS A 243 -9.90 12.04 11.46
C LYS A 243 -10.85 13.15 11.01
N ASN A 244 -11.27 13.12 9.74
CA ASN A 244 -12.21 14.09 9.17
C ASN A 244 -13.64 13.90 9.69
N LYS A 245 -14.02 12.68 10.08
CA LYS A 245 -15.35 12.36 10.59
C LYS A 245 -15.60 13.01 11.95
N ASP A 246 -14.70 12.77 12.90
CA ASP A 246 -14.77 13.31 14.26
C ASP A 246 -13.40 13.14 14.94
N GLN A 247 -12.60 14.21 14.96
CA GLN A 247 -11.24 14.19 15.50
C GLN A 247 -11.22 13.97 17.03
N GLU A 248 -12.19 14.52 17.75
CA GLU A 248 -12.24 14.37 19.22
C GLU A 248 -12.65 12.95 19.60
N LEU A 249 -13.66 12.39 18.91
CA LEU A 249 -14.03 10.99 19.09
C LEU A 249 -12.89 10.05 18.69
N LEU A 250 -12.17 10.35 17.61
CA LEU A 250 -10.99 9.57 17.22
C LEU A 250 -9.94 9.55 18.33
N LYS A 251 -9.68 10.71 18.95
CA LYS A 251 -8.75 10.83 20.08
C LYS A 251 -9.21 10.00 21.27
N GLU A 252 -10.48 10.10 21.65
CA GLU A 252 -11.09 9.29 22.73
C GLU A 252 -10.93 7.77 22.45
N LEU A 253 -11.14 7.36 21.21
CA LEU A 253 -11.13 5.95 20.80
C LEU A 253 -9.73 5.42 20.46
N SER A 254 -8.69 6.25 20.44
CA SER A 254 -7.36 5.85 19.95
C SER A 254 -6.75 4.74 20.81
N ILE A 255 -6.69 4.89 22.13
CA ILE A 255 -6.16 3.82 23.01
C ILE A 255 -7.03 2.55 22.97
N PRO A 256 -8.37 2.61 23.06
CA PRO A 256 -9.23 1.45 22.82
C PRO A 256 -8.93 0.71 21.51
N LEU A 257 -8.78 1.43 20.39
CA LEU A 257 -8.46 0.85 19.09
C LEU A 257 -7.09 0.16 19.09
N LEU A 258 -6.06 0.76 19.68
CA LEU A 258 -4.73 0.16 19.81
C LEU A 258 -4.77 -1.15 20.62
N LEU A 259 -5.46 -1.15 21.76
CA LEU A 259 -5.59 -2.33 22.63
C LEU A 259 -6.35 -3.46 21.95
N LEU A 260 -7.49 -3.15 21.31
CA LEU A 260 -8.30 -4.15 20.60
C LEU A 260 -7.58 -4.67 19.35
N THR A 261 -6.79 -3.85 18.66
CA THR A 261 -5.95 -4.29 17.53
C THR A 261 -4.92 -5.31 18.01
N ALA A 262 -4.22 -5.03 19.12
CA ALA A 262 -3.27 -5.98 19.68
C ALA A 262 -3.93 -7.29 20.16
N GLN A 263 -5.16 -7.22 20.66
CA GLN A 263 -5.93 -8.39 21.11
C GLN A 263 -6.39 -9.31 19.96
N GLN A 264 -6.34 -8.86 18.69
CA GLN A 264 -6.63 -9.75 17.55
C GLN A 264 -5.64 -10.90 17.42
N HIS A 265 -4.51 -10.84 18.13
CA HIS A 265 -3.48 -11.88 18.15
C HIS A 265 -3.62 -12.77 19.39
N ASP A 266 -3.62 -14.09 19.19
CA ASP A 266 -3.87 -15.13 20.22
C ASP A 266 -2.98 -15.05 21.46
N SER A 267 -1.84 -14.38 21.37
CA SER A 267 -0.87 -14.25 22.46
C SER A 267 -1.20 -13.15 23.47
N ILE A 268 -2.28 -12.39 23.27
CA ILE A 268 -2.64 -11.25 24.10
C ILE A 268 -4.06 -11.39 24.64
N SER A 269 -4.23 -11.16 25.94
CA SER A 269 -5.52 -11.03 26.59
C SER A 269 -5.67 -9.65 27.25
N LEU A 270 -6.89 -9.12 27.26
CA LEU A 270 -7.22 -7.94 28.05
C LEU A 270 -7.30 -8.33 29.53
N GLY A 271 -6.75 -7.52 30.42
CA GLY A 271 -7.01 -7.65 31.84
C GLY A 271 -8.49 -7.40 32.14
N SER A 272 -9.05 -8.06 33.15
CA SER A 272 -10.49 -8.01 33.47
C SER A 272 -11.00 -6.59 33.72
N ILE A 273 -10.19 -5.73 34.35
CA ILE A 273 -10.51 -4.31 34.59
C ILE A 273 -10.62 -3.56 33.27
N THR A 274 -9.64 -3.68 32.40
CA THR A 274 -9.60 -3.06 31.07
C THR A 274 -10.77 -3.54 30.22
N GLN A 275 -11.02 -4.85 30.23
CA GLN A 275 -12.15 -5.44 29.51
C GLN A 275 -13.49 -4.90 30.01
N SER A 276 -13.68 -4.78 31.33
CA SER A 276 -14.88 -4.18 31.91
C SER A 276 -15.07 -2.73 31.45
N LYS A 277 -14.01 -1.91 31.51
CA LYS A 277 -14.04 -0.51 31.06
C LYS A 277 -14.33 -0.38 29.57
N LEU A 278 -13.63 -1.15 28.72
CA LEU A 278 -13.91 -1.17 27.29
C LEU A 278 -15.34 -1.63 27.02
N LYS A 279 -15.85 -2.65 27.72
CA LYS A 279 -17.24 -3.09 27.55
C LYS A 279 -18.24 -2.00 27.87
N GLN A 280 -18.02 -1.24 28.93
CA GLN A 280 -18.89 -0.13 29.33
C GLN A 280 -18.90 1.00 28.28
N ASN A 281 -17.74 1.31 27.70
CA ASN A 281 -17.58 2.46 26.80
C ASN A 281 -17.82 2.11 25.31
N THR A 282 -17.49 0.89 24.90
CA THR A 282 -17.34 0.51 23.48
C THR A 282 -18.06 -0.77 23.08
N GLY A 283 -18.46 -1.62 24.04
CA GLY A 283 -19.05 -2.92 23.73
C GLY A 283 -18.04 -4.02 23.34
N LEU A 284 -16.72 -3.76 23.44
CA LEU A 284 -15.60 -4.69 23.15
C LEU A 284 -15.41 -5.13 21.69
N GLU A 285 -16.21 -4.64 20.75
CA GLU A 285 -16.06 -5.02 19.34
C GLU A 285 -15.27 -3.93 18.58
N ILE A 286 -14.10 -4.29 18.06
CA ILE A 286 -13.23 -3.35 17.33
C ILE A 286 -13.96 -2.74 16.12
N ASP A 287 -14.73 -3.54 15.38
CA ASP A 287 -15.47 -3.06 14.21
C ASP A 287 -16.53 -2.03 14.59
N ALA A 288 -17.16 -2.18 15.76
CA ALA A 288 -18.15 -1.21 16.24
C ALA A 288 -17.50 0.17 16.50
N LEU A 289 -16.24 0.20 16.94
CA LEU A 289 -15.49 1.46 17.09
C LEU A 289 -15.17 2.11 15.74
N TYR A 290 -14.73 1.32 14.76
CA TYR A 290 -14.55 1.82 13.40
C TYR A 290 -15.86 2.38 12.82
N SER A 291 -16.99 1.70 13.04
CA SER A 291 -18.31 2.18 12.59
C SER A 291 -18.73 3.50 13.21
N LYS A 292 -18.41 3.74 14.50
CA LYS A 292 -18.61 5.06 15.13
C LYS A 292 -17.82 6.16 14.43
N LEU A 293 -16.64 5.82 13.89
CA LEU A 293 -15.77 6.70 13.12
C LEU A 293 -16.08 6.70 11.61
N GLY A 294 -17.24 6.14 11.21
CA GLY A 294 -17.70 6.15 9.83
C GLY A 294 -17.00 5.16 8.90
N ILE A 295 -16.31 4.16 9.45
CA ILE A 295 -15.61 3.11 8.70
C ILE A 295 -16.34 1.79 8.86
N GLU A 296 -16.54 1.06 7.77
CA GLU A 296 -17.16 -0.26 7.74
C GLU A 296 -16.10 -1.31 7.40
N PRO A 297 -15.41 -1.95 8.38
CA PRO A 297 -14.25 -2.81 8.08
C PRO A 297 -14.55 -3.97 7.11
N THR A 298 -15.76 -4.54 7.17
CA THR A 298 -16.18 -5.58 6.21
C THR A 298 -16.14 -5.09 4.76
N PHE A 299 -16.36 -3.81 4.52
CA PHE A 299 -16.21 -3.21 3.21
C PHE A 299 -14.84 -2.55 3.05
N ASP A 300 -14.52 -1.54 3.84
CA ASP A 300 -13.34 -0.70 3.66
C ASP A 300 -12.01 -1.48 3.75
N PHE A 301 -11.95 -2.56 4.53
CA PHE A 301 -10.70 -3.32 4.71
C PHE A 301 -10.59 -4.49 3.74
N SER A 302 -11.69 -4.80 3.05
CA SER A 302 -11.77 -5.95 2.17
C SER A 302 -11.28 -5.62 0.76
N ILE A 303 -10.00 -5.30 0.64
CA ILE A 303 -9.39 -4.83 -0.62
C ILE A 303 -9.49 -5.89 -1.73
N LYS A 304 -9.50 -7.19 -1.40
CA LYS A 304 -9.62 -8.26 -2.41
C LYS A 304 -11.04 -8.49 -2.92
N ASP A 305 -12.05 -8.03 -2.17
CA ASP A 305 -13.44 -8.36 -2.42
C ASP A 305 -14.20 -7.16 -2.97
N SER A 306 -14.86 -7.40 -4.10
CA SER A 306 -15.79 -6.44 -4.69
C SER A 306 -17.02 -6.28 -3.80
N LYS A 307 -17.76 -5.18 -3.96
CA LYS A 307 -19.05 -4.98 -3.28
C LYS A 307 -20.05 -6.12 -3.53
N GLU A 308 -19.91 -6.84 -4.64
CA GLU A 308 -20.79 -7.95 -5.03
C GLU A 308 -20.46 -9.27 -4.31
N ASN A 309 -19.32 -9.36 -3.61
CA ASN A 309 -18.93 -10.57 -2.90
C ASN A 309 -19.74 -10.72 -1.61
N SER A 310 -20.38 -11.87 -1.42
CA SER A 310 -21.17 -12.17 -0.21
C SER A 310 -20.29 -12.50 1.01
N THR A 311 -19.02 -12.77 0.81
CA THR A 311 -18.01 -13.00 1.86
C THR A 311 -16.87 -12.02 1.67
N THR A 312 -16.63 -11.17 2.66
CA THR A 312 -15.57 -10.17 2.65
C THR A 312 -14.49 -10.53 3.66
N ASP A 313 -13.24 -10.58 3.23
CA ASP A 313 -12.10 -10.73 4.14
C ASP A 313 -11.62 -9.36 4.60
N LYS A 314 -11.95 -8.99 5.83
CA LYS A 314 -11.49 -7.75 6.48
C LYS A 314 -10.05 -7.83 7.03
N PHE A 315 -9.43 -9.02 7.00
CA PHE A 315 -8.06 -9.26 7.46
C PHE A 315 -7.07 -9.35 6.29
N TRP A 316 -7.35 -8.59 5.24
CA TRP A 316 -6.44 -8.41 4.12
C TRP A 316 -5.03 -8.07 4.61
N ARG A 317 -4.02 -8.68 3.98
CA ARG A 317 -2.63 -8.63 4.42
C ARG A 317 -1.76 -7.82 3.47
N LEU A 318 -1.05 -6.86 4.05
CA LEU A 318 0.01 -6.05 3.41
C LEU A 318 1.33 -6.83 3.26
N GLY A 319 1.39 -8.00 3.91
CA GLY A 319 2.55 -8.86 4.10
C GLY A 319 2.34 -9.67 5.38
N LYS A 320 3.09 -9.36 6.44
CA LYS A 320 2.87 -9.89 7.79
C LYS A 320 1.77 -9.17 8.56
N GLY A 321 1.56 -7.87 8.30
CA GLY A 321 0.54 -7.06 8.96
C GLY A 321 -0.78 -6.98 8.18
N ASN A 322 -1.82 -6.48 8.85
CA ASN A 322 -3.14 -6.20 8.28
C ASN A 322 -3.51 -4.70 8.38
N LEU A 323 -4.64 -4.30 7.81
CA LEU A 323 -5.05 -2.88 7.81
C LEU A 323 -5.35 -2.31 9.20
N TYR A 324 -5.85 -3.10 10.15
CA TYR A 324 -6.04 -2.64 11.54
C TYR A 324 -4.69 -2.22 12.14
N GLU A 325 -3.67 -3.04 11.95
CA GLU A 325 -2.33 -2.77 12.45
C GLU A 325 -1.70 -1.52 11.82
N GLN A 326 -1.92 -1.33 10.51
CA GLN A 326 -1.43 -0.16 9.80
C GLN A 326 -2.11 1.14 10.25
N ILE A 327 -3.40 1.10 10.54
CA ILE A 327 -4.12 2.25 11.12
C ILE A 327 -3.66 2.49 12.57
N ALA A 328 -3.43 1.42 13.34
CA ALA A 328 -2.90 1.51 14.71
C ALA A 328 -1.52 2.20 14.75
N LEU A 329 -0.65 1.95 13.77
CA LEU A 329 0.63 2.67 13.65
C LEU A 329 0.42 4.19 13.50
N GLN A 330 -0.49 4.61 12.62
CA GLN A 330 -0.81 6.02 12.40
C GLN A 330 -1.42 6.68 13.64
N LEU A 331 -2.35 5.98 14.33
CA LEU A 331 -2.94 6.43 15.59
C LEU A 331 -1.87 6.61 16.68
N LEU A 332 -0.96 5.65 16.82
CA LEU A 332 0.09 5.70 17.82
C LEU A 332 1.06 6.85 17.56
N TYR A 333 1.36 7.14 16.30
CA TYR A 333 2.18 8.27 15.91
C TYR A 333 1.53 9.60 16.30
N ASP A 334 0.27 9.84 15.91
CA ASP A 334 -0.44 11.07 16.27
C ASP A 334 -0.57 11.20 17.81
N LEU A 335 -0.91 10.12 18.51
CA LEU A 335 -0.94 10.10 19.99
C LEU A 335 0.43 10.44 20.60
N SER A 336 1.54 9.94 20.06
CA SER A 336 2.87 10.26 20.59
C SER A 336 3.28 11.72 20.41
N ASN A 337 2.69 12.41 19.43
CA ASN A 337 2.91 13.83 19.19
C ASN A 337 2.03 14.71 20.09
N GLU A 338 0.87 14.21 20.53
CA GLU A 338 -0.11 14.96 21.32
C GLU A 338 -0.06 14.65 22.82
N ASP A 339 0.29 13.42 23.20
CA ASP A 339 0.25 12.91 24.57
C ASP A 339 1.66 12.63 25.11
N LYS A 340 2.02 13.37 26.17
CA LYS A 340 3.34 13.26 26.80
C LYS A 340 3.60 11.90 27.46
N GLN A 341 2.57 11.24 27.99
CA GLN A 341 2.72 9.91 28.61
C GLN A 341 2.98 8.86 27.52
N ILE A 342 2.26 8.92 26.40
CA ILE A 342 2.50 8.04 25.24
C ILE A 342 3.89 8.29 24.66
N TYR A 343 4.29 9.54 24.48
CA TYR A 343 5.65 9.90 24.06
C TYR A 343 6.71 9.25 24.98
N GLN A 344 6.58 9.43 26.29
CA GLN A 344 7.52 8.89 27.27
C GLN A 344 7.53 7.36 27.30
N LEU A 345 6.35 6.73 27.14
CA LEU A 345 6.21 5.29 27.02
C LEU A 345 7.03 4.75 25.83
N LEU A 346 6.87 5.34 24.65
CA LEU A 346 7.58 4.91 23.45
C LEU A 346 9.08 5.19 23.53
N ASN A 347 9.46 6.38 23.99
CA ASN A 347 10.86 6.79 24.10
C ASN A 347 11.65 5.94 25.13
N SER A 348 10.99 5.51 26.21
CA SER A 348 11.62 4.68 27.26
C SER A 348 11.60 3.18 26.95
N THR A 349 10.82 2.73 25.96
CA THR A 349 10.73 1.31 25.61
C THR A 349 11.73 0.99 24.50
N LYS A 350 12.71 0.13 24.82
CA LYS A 350 13.71 -0.33 23.86
C LYS A 350 13.06 -1.15 22.75
N THR A 351 13.53 -0.97 21.53
CA THR A 351 13.16 -1.83 20.40
C THR A 351 14.05 -3.08 20.35
N GLU A 352 13.47 -4.23 20.01
CA GLU A 352 14.22 -5.45 19.64
C GLU A 352 14.60 -5.46 18.15
N VAL A 353 14.00 -4.57 17.36
CA VAL A 353 14.29 -4.41 15.93
C VAL A 353 15.47 -3.47 15.78
N HIS A 354 16.60 -4.04 15.39
CA HIS A 354 17.80 -3.27 15.09
C HIS A 354 17.86 -3.00 13.58
N CYS A 355 17.27 -1.89 13.14
CA CYS A 355 17.73 -1.28 11.90
C CYS A 355 19.06 -0.59 12.21
N VAL A 356 20.16 -1.25 11.85
CA VAL A 356 21.50 -0.69 11.99
C VAL A 356 21.95 -0.29 10.60
N SER A 357 21.95 1.02 10.36
CA SER A 357 22.83 1.61 9.36
C SER A 357 24.02 2.24 10.04
N LYS A 358 25.09 2.49 9.29
CA LYS A 358 26.30 3.07 9.88
C LYS A 358 26.06 4.44 10.51
N ASP A 359 25.05 5.19 10.05
CA ASP A 359 24.77 6.54 10.53
C ASP A 359 23.48 6.68 11.36
N HIS A 360 22.68 5.62 11.49
CA HIS A 360 21.47 5.64 12.31
C HIS A 360 21.17 4.27 12.92
N THR A 361 21.01 4.27 14.25
CA THR A 361 20.55 3.13 15.04
C THR A 361 19.23 3.51 15.67
N ILE A 362 18.19 2.71 15.43
CA ILE A 362 16.91 2.84 16.11
C ILE A 362 17.04 2.21 17.51
N ASN A 363 16.93 3.02 18.56
CA ASN A 363 17.23 2.65 19.94
C ASN A 363 15.97 2.37 20.77
N ASN A 364 14.86 3.02 20.41
CA ASN A 364 13.60 2.95 21.14
C ASN A 364 12.42 2.85 20.17
N LEU A 365 11.23 2.57 20.72
CA LEU A 365 10.03 2.42 19.91
C LEU A 365 9.52 3.72 19.31
N LEU A 366 9.82 4.88 19.91
CA LEU A 366 9.45 6.16 19.31
C LEU A 366 10.16 6.36 17.97
N GLU A 367 11.48 6.13 17.95
CA GLU A 367 12.28 6.15 16.71
C GLU A 367 11.78 5.12 15.70
N LEU A 368 11.40 3.91 16.14
CA LEU A 368 10.85 2.89 15.25
C LEU A 368 9.50 3.30 14.64
N VAL A 369 8.59 3.84 15.44
CA VAL A 369 7.29 4.33 14.98
C VAL A 369 7.47 5.46 13.98
N HIS A 370 8.34 6.43 14.28
CA HIS A 370 8.67 7.53 13.38
C HIS A 370 9.25 7.02 12.07
N HIS A 371 10.19 6.08 12.13
CA HIS A 371 10.81 5.48 10.95
C HIS A 371 9.76 4.81 10.05
N LYS A 372 8.90 3.95 10.62
CA LYS A 372 7.83 3.27 9.88
C LYS A 372 6.84 4.27 9.28
N MET A 373 6.46 5.30 10.04
CA MET A 373 5.56 6.36 9.56
C MET A 373 6.18 7.16 8.41
N GLN A 374 7.45 7.53 8.56
CA GLN A 374 8.18 8.27 7.54
C GLN A 374 8.22 7.50 6.23
N TYR A 375 8.61 6.22 6.28
CA TYR A 375 8.67 5.40 5.09
C TYR A 375 7.28 5.15 4.49
N MET A 376 6.30 4.71 5.28
CA MET A 376 5.03 4.21 4.75
C MET A 376 4.03 5.31 4.36
N TYR A 377 4.06 6.47 5.02
CA TYR A 377 2.97 7.46 4.91
C TYR A 377 3.42 8.90 4.65
N LEU A 378 4.62 9.30 5.07
CA LEU A 378 5.06 10.70 4.96
C LEU A 378 5.90 10.96 3.70
N LEU A 379 6.74 9.99 3.30
CA LEU A 379 7.47 10.07 2.03
C LEU A 379 6.53 9.78 0.86
N SER A 380 6.58 10.63 -0.16
CA SER A 380 5.90 10.44 -1.44
C SER A 380 6.80 10.92 -2.58
N GLY A 381 6.32 10.84 -3.82
CA GLY A 381 6.99 11.44 -4.96
C GLY A 381 8.37 10.87 -5.24
N LYS A 382 9.21 11.69 -5.86
CA LYS A 382 10.60 11.30 -6.15
C LYS A 382 11.38 10.92 -4.88
N GLY A 383 11.08 11.54 -3.74
CA GLY A 383 11.70 11.19 -2.47
C GLY A 383 11.45 9.74 -2.05
N LYS A 384 10.19 9.28 -2.17
CA LYS A 384 9.81 7.89 -1.92
C LYS A 384 10.41 6.91 -2.94
N ALA A 385 10.49 7.29 -4.21
CA ALA A 385 11.15 6.48 -5.23
C ALA A 385 12.66 6.31 -4.95
N ASN A 386 13.35 7.39 -4.61
CA ASN A 386 14.78 7.38 -4.30
C ASN A 386 15.08 6.51 -3.06
N ILE A 387 14.27 6.61 -2.01
CA ILE A 387 14.53 5.80 -0.82
C ILE A 387 14.33 4.31 -1.09
N ALA A 388 13.38 3.92 -1.94
CA ALA A 388 13.16 2.52 -2.30
C ALA A 388 14.36 1.88 -3.05
N GLU A 389 15.23 2.70 -3.67
CA GLU A 389 16.47 2.23 -4.30
C GLU A 389 17.54 1.80 -3.28
N GLU A 390 17.48 2.38 -2.07
CA GLU A 390 18.52 2.25 -1.06
C GLU A 390 18.05 1.55 0.19
N TYR A 391 16.76 1.60 0.51
CA TYR A 391 16.22 1.12 1.75
C TYR A 391 15.53 -0.22 1.60
N LEU A 392 15.69 -1.07 2.62
CA LEU A 392 15.09 -2.38 2.67
C LEU A 392 14.02 -2.37 3.79
N PRO A 393 12.73 -2.21 3.45
CA PRO A 393 11.63 -2.15 4.41
C PRO A 393 11.28 -3.53 4.98
N LEU A 394 12.28 -4.27 5.46
CA LEU A 394 12.04 -5.54 6.15
C LEU A 394 11.21 -5.25 7.40
N ASP A 395 10.04 -5.88 7.46
CA ASP A 395 9.15 -5.86 8.62
C ASP A 395 8.49 -4.50 8.85
N ASP A 396 8.52 -3.56 7.89
CA ASP A 396 7.84 -2.26 8.03
C ASP A 396 6.33 -2.42 8.24
N ASP A 397 5.75 -3.43 7.63
CA ASP A 397 4.36 -3.84 7.77
C ASP A 397 4.06 -4.67 9.03
N GLU A 398 5.09 -5.22 9.71
CA GLU A 398 4.95 -5.99 10.96
C GLU A 398 4.77 -5.06 12.17
N VAL A 399 3.59 -4.45 12.32
CA VAL A 399 3.33 -3.47 13.39
C VAL A 399 3.01 -4.15 14.71
N TYR A 400 2.24 -5.25 14.71
CA TYR A 400 1.88 -5.92 15.95
C TYR A 400 3.10 -6.36 16.77
N LEU A 401 3.97 -7.20 16.20
CA LEU A 401 5.10 -7.79 16.92
C LEU A 401 6.17 -6.76 17.28
N SER A 402 6.46 -5.82 16.38
CA SER A 402 7.55 -4.86 16.59
C SER A 402 7.16 -3.60 17.37
N VAL A 403 5.88 -3.23 17.40
CA VAL A 403 5.42 -1.98 18.01
C VAL A 403 4.38 -2.21 19.11
N LEU A 404 3.23 -2.83 18.80
CA LEU A 404 2.10 -2.89 19.73
C LEU A 404 2.36 -3.85 20.90
N LYS A 405 2.86 -5.05 20.60
CA LYS A 405 3.11 -6.09 21.62
C LYS A 405 4.08 -5.62 22.72
N PRO A 406 5.24 -4.97 22.41
CA PRO A 406 6.15 -4.45 23.43
C PRO A 406 5.55 -3.46 24.44
N ILE A 407 4.55 -2.66 24.03
CA ILE A 407 3.95 -1.62 24.88
C ILE A 407 2.59 -2.00 25.45
N TYR A 408 2.00 -3.11 25.00
CA TYR A 408 0.60 -3.46 25.28
C TYR A 408 0.23 -3.41 26.76
N GLN A 409 1.04 -4.00 27.64
CA GLN A 409 0.75 -4.01 29.09
C GLN A 409 0.79 -2.61 29.71
N LYS A 410 1.73 -1.77 29.27
CA LYS A 410 1.86 -0.39 29.76
C LYS A 410 0.72 0.48 29.23
N LEU A 411 0.35 0.30 27.96
CA LEU A 411 -0.80 0.97 27.35
C LEU A 411 -2.11 0.61 28.06
N GLN A 412 -2.27 -0.67 28.43
CA GLN A 412 -3.41 -1.14 29.20
C GLN A 412 -3.49 -0.47 30.58
N HIS A 413 -2.35 -0.29 31.26
CA HIS A 413 -2.29 0.41 32.53
C HIS A 413 -2.67 1.89 32.41
N LEU A 414 -2.14 2.60 31.41
CA LEU A 414 -2.47 4.00 31.13
C LEU A 414 -3.98 4.20 30.94
N TYR A 415 -4.61 3.36 30.11
CA TYR A 415 -6.06 3.42 29.86
C TYR A 415 -6.89 3.27 31.14
N VAL A 416 -6.45 2.41 32.06
CA VAL A 416 -7.16 2.20 33.32
C VAL A 416 -7.01 3.41 34.26
N MET A 417 -5.88 4.12 34.23
CA MET A 417 -5.62 5.25 35.14
C MET A 417 -6.29 6.55 34.72
N GLU A 418 -6.33 6.86 33.42
CA GLU A 418 -6.97 8.11 32.93
C GLU A 418 -8.46 8.18 33.29
N GLN A 419 -9.14 7.04 33.29
CA GLN A 419 -10.58 6.94 33.58
C GLN A 419 -10.91 6.90 35.08
N THR A 420 -9.93 7.12 35.96
CA THR A 420 -10.14 7.22 37.41
C THR A 420 -9.96 8.63 37.96
N LEU A 421 -9.51 9.55 37.11
CA LEU A 421 -9.46 10.99 37.34
C LEU A 421 -10.73 11.62 36.80
#